data_AF-A0A3A4RIN2-F1
#
_entry.id   AF-A0A3A4RIN2-F1
#
_cell.length_a   1.000
_cell.length_b   1.000
_cell.length_c   1.000
_cell.angle_alpha   90.00
_cell.angle_beta   90.00
_cell.angle_gamma   90.00
#
_symmetry.space_group_name_H-M   'P 1'
#
loop_
_entity.id
_entity.type
_entity.pdbx_description
1 polymer ?
#
loop_
_entity_poly.entity_id
_entity_poly.type
_entity_poly.pdbx_seq_one_letter_code
_entity_poly.pdbx_strand_id
1 'polypeptide(L)'
;MSPLLKLGMRQIAILGLILVHLALVAAGDALPAAIAPVVAGTIYLPLWPLSALGIPVFSPAESGGWAAPSLLGWLAFVVMWGLVWWAVVALVMRIRR
;
A
#
# COMPACT_ATOMS: atom_id res chain seq x y z
N MET A 1 -8.78 -13.72 27.11
CA MET A 1 -9.12 -12.69 26.09
C MET A 1 -9.98 -13.32 25.01
N SER A 2 -11.18 -12.79 24.75
CA SER A 2 -12.18 -13.43 23.87
C SER A 2 -11.76 -13.45 22.38
N PRO A 3 -12.27 -14.40 21.57
CA PRO A 3 -11.98 -14.47 20.13
C PRO A 3 -12.38 -13.19 19.37
N LEU A 4 -13.48 -12.57 19.78
CA LEU A 4 -14.00 -11.32 19.22
C LEU A 4 -13.03 -10.15 19.47
N LEU A 5 -12.44 -10.06 20.66
CA LEU A 5 -11.44 -9.03 20.96
C LEU A 5 -10.18 -9.17 20.09
N LYS A 6 -9.72 -10.40 19.85
CA LYS A 6 -8.56 -10.67 18.97
C LYS A 6 -8.84 -10.29 17.52
N LEU A 7 -10.06 -10.50 17.03
CA LEU A 7 -10.47 -10.11 15.69
C LEU A 7 -10.52 -8.58 15.54
N GLY A 8 -11.10 -7.88 16.53
CA GLY A 8 -11.16 -6.42 16.54
C GLY A 8 -9.78 -5.76 16.55
N MET A 9 -8.87 -6.23 17.40
CA MET A 9 -7.49 -5.69 17.43
C MET A 9 -6.72 -5.93 16.12
N ARG A 10 -6.96 -7.06 15.45
CA ARG A 10 -6.37 -7.35 14.14
C ARG A 10 -6.78 -6.32 13.10
N GLN A 11 -8.07 -5.99 13.06
CA GLN A 11 -8.62 -5.02 12.12
C GLN A 11 -8.10 -3.61 12.40
N ILE A 12 -8.03 -3.21 13.67
CA ILE A 12 -7.47 -1.91 14.08
C ILE A 12 -6.01 -1.79 13.61
N ALA A 13 -5.19 -2.83 13.80
CA ALA A 13 -3.80 -2.82 13.37
C ALA A 13 -3.66 -2.68 11.85
N ILE A 14 -4.45 -3.45 11.08
CA ILE A 14 -4.44 -3.37 9.60
C ILE A 14 -4.87 -1.98 9.14
N LEU A 15 -5.96 -1.44 9.69
CA LEU A 15 -6.45 -0.11 9.33
C LEU A 15 -5.43 0.97 9.69
N GLY A 16 -4.78 0.89 10.85
CA GLY A 16 -3.73 1.82 11.23
C GLY A 16 -2.56 1.82 10.25
N LEU A 17 -2.09 0.65 9.83
CA LEU A 17 -1.01 0.51 8.85
C LEU A 17 -1.39 1.06 7.48
N ILE A 18 -2.61 0.78 7.02
CA ILE A 18 -3.12 1.31 5.74
C ILE A 18 -3.22 2.84 5.81
N LEU A 19 -3.79 3.40 6.88
CA LEU A 19 -3.95 4.85 7.02
C LEU A 19 -2.61 5.58 7.10
N VAL A 20 -1.62 5.03 7.81
CA VAL A 20 -0.26 5.59 7.85
C VAL A 20 0.36 5.58 6.45
N HIS A 21 0.21 4.48 5.70
CA HIS A 21 0.73 4.39 4.33
C HIS A 21 0.05 5.42 3.42
N LEU A 22 -1.27 5.54 3.49
CA LEU A 22 -2.02 6.54 2.71
C LEU A 22 -1.62 7.97 3.08
N ALA A 23 -1.37 8.26 4.36
CA ALA A 23 -0.90 9.56 4.81
C ALA A 23 0.49 9.90 4.25
N LEU A 24 1.41 8.93 4.22
CA LEU A 24 2.73 9.10 3.62
C LEU A 24 2.63 9.36 2.11
N VAL A 25 1.77 8.62 1.41
CA VAL A 25 1.52 8.83 -0.02
C VAL A 25 0.92 10.21 -0.29
N ALA A 26 -0.05 10.63 0.52
CA ALA A 26 -0.69 11.94 0.40
C ALA A 26 0.26 13.10 0.73
N ALA A 27 1.27 12.87 1.58
CA ALA A 27 2.28 13.89 1.89
C ALA A 27 3.13 14.25 0.67
N GLY A 28 3.35 13.32 -0.27
CA GLY A 28 4.00 13.60 -1.55
C GLY A 28 5.29 14.40 -1.42
N ASP A 29 5.33 15.59 -2.03
CA ASP A 29 6.49 16.50 -2.05
C ASP A 29 6.83 17.11 -0.68
N ALA A 30 5.95 17.00 0.32
CA ALA A 30 6.26 17.39 1.69
C ALA A 30 7.18 16.39 2.41
N LEU A 31 7.41 15.21 1.81
CA LEU A 31 8.34 14.23 2.37
C LEU A 31 9.80 14.66 2.18
N PRO A 32 10.69 14.31 3.12
CA PRO A 32 12.12 14.45 2.90
C PRO A 32 12.57 13.71 1.63
N ALA A 33 13.49 14.31 0.87
CA ALA A 33 14.01 13.73 -0.38
C ALA A 33 14.60 12.32 -0.21
N ALA A 34 15.07 11.97 0.99
CA ALA A 34 15.56 10.63 1.30
C ALA A 34 14.45 9.56 1.41
N ILE A 35 13.22 9.99 1.72
CA ILE A 35 12.07 9.10 2.00
C ILE A 35 11.13 9.02 0.79
N ALA A 36 11.00 10.11 0.03
CA ALA A 36 10.11 10.17 -1.13
C ALA A 36 10.31 9.01 -2.14
N PRO A 37 11.54 8.60 -2.51
CA PRO A 37 11.75 7.46 -3.42
C PRO A 37 11.29 6.12 -2.82
N VAL A 38 11.41 5.97 -1.50
CA VAL A 38 10.98 4.74 -0.80
C VAL A 38 9.46 4.63 -0.81
N VAL A 39 8.76 5.73 -0.53
CA VAL A 39 7.28 5.80 -0.58
C VAL A 39 6.78 5.66 -2.02
N ALA A 40 7.47 6.24 -3.01
CA ALA A 40 7.16 5.99 -4.41
C ALA A 40 7.32 4.50 -4.74
N GLY A 41 8.43 3.89 -4.33
CA GLY A 41 8.68 2.46 -4.49
C GLY A 41 7.56 1.58 -3.93
N THR A 42 6.95 1.96 -2.81
CA THR A 42 5.85 1.18 -2.24
C THR A 42 4.57 1.24 -3.09
N ILE A 43 4.39 2.25 -3.94
CA ILE A 43 3.29 2.34 -4.91
C ILE A 43 3.64 1.62 -6.20
N TYR A 44 4.82 1.91 -6.78
CA TYR A 44 5.19 1.43 -8.10
C TYR A 44 5.52 -0.07 -8.11
N LEU A 45 6.23 -0.57 -7.10
CA LEU A 45 6.65 -1.97 -7.04
C LEU A 45 5.49 -2.98 -7.10
N PRO A 46 4.38 -2.83 -6.33
CA PRO A 46 3.25 -3.76 -6.44
C PRO A 46 2.48 -3.62 -7.77
N LEU A 47 2.45 -2.43 -8.37
CA LEU A 47 1.75 -2.21 -9.64
C LEU A 47 2.58 -2.63 -10.85
N TRP A 48 3.89 -2.70 -10.72
CA TRP A 48 4.81 -2.97 -11.82
C TRP A 48 4.54 -4.30 -12.53
N PRO A 49 4.29 -5.43 -11.86
CA PRO A 49 3.91 -6.68 -12.54
C PRO A 49 2.64 -6.55 -13.38
N LEU A 50 1.64 -5.81 -12.91
CA LEU A 50 0.39 -5.60 -13.66
C LEU A 50 0.65 -4.74 -14.90
N SER A 51 1.46 -3.69 -14.76
CA SER A 51 1.88 -2.88 -15.90
C SER A 51 2.71 -3.67 -16.90
N ALA A 52 3.58 -4.58 -16.45
CA ALA A 52 4.39 -5.44 -17.31
C ALA A 52 3.52 -6.43 -18.12
N LEU A 53 2.35 -6.79 -17.61
CA LEU A 53 1.34 -7.59 -18.31
C LEU A 53 0.45 -6.75 -19.24
N GLY A 54 0.71 -5.45 -19.40
CA GLY A 54 -0.07 -4.56 -20.26
C GLY A 54 -1.36 -4.05 -19.62
N ILE A 55 -1.57 -4.24 -18.31
CA ILE A 55 -2.74 -3.72 -17.61
C ILE A 55 -2.54 -2.21 -17.40
N PRO A 56 -3.51 -1.34 -17.75
CA PRO A 56 -3.38 0.12 -17.68
C PRO A 56 -3.51 0.66 -16.25
N VAL A 57 -2.60 0.25 -15.36
CA VAL A 57 -2.55 0.66 -13.95
C VAL A 57 -1.92 2.04 -13.75
N PHE A 58 -1.28 2.60 -14.77
CA PHE A 58 -0.72 3.95 -14.74
C PHE A 58 -1.42 4.84 -15.78
N SER A 59 -1.64 6.10 -15.43
CA SER A 59 -2.09 7.15 -16.33
C SER A 59 -0.93 7.63 -17.22
N PRO A 60 -1.19 8.27 -18.38
CA PRO A 60 -0.14 8.92 -19.15
C PRO A 60 0.63 9.92 -18.29
N ALA A 61 1.96 9.89 -18.34
CA ALA A 61 2.81 10.85 -17.64
C ALA A 61 2.97 12.12 -18.47
N GLU A 62 2.93 13.28 -17.83
CA GLU A 62 3.48 14.51 -18.41
C GLU A 62 5.00 14.36 -18.59
N SER A 63 5.56 15.01 -19.61
CA SER A 63 6.97 14.80 -19.98
C SER A 63 7.92 15.08 -18.80
N GLY A 64 8.65 14.05 -18.36
CA GLY A 64 9.65 14.15 -17.29
C GLY A 64 9.13 13.81 -15.88
N GLY A 65 7.83 13.52 -15.72
CA GLY A 65 7.22 13.10 -14.46
C GLY A 65 7.08 11.59 -14.30
N TRP A 66 6.78 11.17 -13.07
CA TRP A 66 6.34 9.79 -12.81
C TRP A 66 4.87 9.63 -13.20
N ALA A 67 4.56 8.53 -13.88
CA ALA A 67 3.18 8.22 -14.23
C ALA A 67 2.35 8.00 -12.95
N ALA A 68 1.34 8.84 -12.71
CA ALA A 68 0.44 8.63 -11.58
C ALA A 68 -0.35 7.32 -11.79
N PRO A 69 -0.68 6.56 -10.73
CA PRO A 69 -1.59 5.44 -10.86
C PRO A 69 -2.95 5.89 -11.43
N SER A 70 -3.51 5.08 -12.32
CA SER A 70 -4.89 5.26 -12.80
C SER A 70 -5.88 4.90 -11.68
N LEU A 71 -7.18 5.12 -11.87
CA LEU A 71 -8.18 4.63 -10.91
C LEU A 71 -8.06 3.11 -10.68
N LEU A 72 -7.82 2.34 -11.75
CA LEU A 72 -7.55 0.91 -11.67
C LEU A 72 -6.27 0.63 -10.88
N GLY A 73 -5.20 1.40 -11.12
CA GLY A 73 -3.95 1.31 -10.37
C GLY A 73 -4.15 1.53 -8.88
N TRP A 74 -4.89 2.56 -8.49
CA TRP A 74 -5.20 2.82 -7.08
C TRP A 74 -6.00 1.69 -6.44
N LEU A 75 -7.00 1.14 -7.15
CA LEU A 75 -7.76 0.00 -6.65
C LEU A 75 -6.87 -1.24 -6.48
N ALA A 76 -6.05 -1.56 -7.49
CA ALA A 76 -5.12 -2.68 -7.44
C ALA A 76 -4.11 -2.52 -6.29
N PHE A 77 -3.58 -1.31 -6.10
CA PHE A 77 -2.67 -0.97 -5.01
C PHE A 77 -3.31 -1.22 -3.65
N VAL A 78 -4.53 -0.72 -3.41
CA VAL A 78 -5.26 -0.91 -2.14
C VAL A 78 -5.49 -2.39 -1.86
N VAL A 79 -5.89 -3.16 -2.87
CA VAL A 79 -6.11 -4.61 -2.72
C VAL A 79 -4.80 -5.33 -2.39
N MET A 80 -3.74 -5.10 -3.16
CA MET A 80 -2.45 -5.75 -2.92
C MET A 80 -1.87 -5.41 -1.55
N TRP A 81 -1.84 -4.13 -1.17
CA TRP A 81 -1.33 -3.74 0.14
C TRP A 81 -2.22 -4.20 1.29
N GLY A 82 -3.54 -4.21 1.09
CA GLY A 82 -4.48 -4.79 2.04
C GLY A 82 -4.17 -6.26 2.32
N LEU A 83 -3.88 -7.04 1.27
CA LEU A 83 -3.48 -8.45 1.40
C LEU A 83 -2.11 -8.61 2.07
N VAL A 84 -1.12 -7.76 1.72
CA VAL A 84 0.21 -7.76 2.35
C VAL A 84 0.10 -7.51 3.86
N TRP A 85 -0.60 -6.44 4.28
CA TRP A 85 -0.73 -6.13 5.69
C TRP A 85 -1.58 -7.15 6.43
N TRP A 86 -2.62 -7.68 5.80
CA TRP A 86 -3.38 -8.79 6.34
C TRP A 86 -2.48 -10.01 6.63
N ALA A 87 -1.64 -10.40 5.67
CA ALA A 87 -0.72 -11.52 5.81
C ALA A 87 0.33 -11.30 6.91
N VAL A 88 0.93 -10.10 6.95
CA VAL A 88 1.89 -9.71 8.00
C VAL A 88 1.26 -9.81 9.38
N VAL A 89 0.08 -9.21 9.57
CA VAL A 89 -0.59 -9.24 10.88
C VAL A 89 -1.01 -10.67 11.24
N ALA A 90 -1.52 -11.45 10.28
CA ALA A 90 -1.87 -12.86 10.51
C ALA A 90 -0.65 -13.69 10.95
N LEU A 91 0.51 -13.49 10.31
CA LEU A 91 1.76 -14.16 10.65
C LEU A 91 2.25 -13.76 12.05
N VAL A 92 2.28 -12.47 12.36
CA VAL A 92 2.69 -11.97 13.69
C VAL A 92 1.77 -12.53 14.78
N MET A 93 0.46 -12.55 14.55
CA MET A 93 -0.49 -13.12 15.51
C MET A 93 -0.35 -14.64 15.66
N ARG A 94 0.10 -15.35 14.62
CA ARG A 94 0.39 -16.79 14.68
C ARG A 94 1.64 -17.07 15.51
N ILE A 95 2.70 -16.29 15.34
CA ILE A 95 3.96 -16.44 16.08
C ILE A 95 3.80 -16.10 17.56
N ARG A 96 2.90 -15.17 17.90
CA ARG A 96 2.60 -14.76 19.29
C ARG A 96 1.63 -15.69 20.05
N ARG A 97 1.17 -16.79 19.44
CA ARG A 97 0.35 -17.82 20.10
C ARG A 97 1.23 -18.95 20.59
#